data_AF-A0A1R3TS72-F1
#
_entry.id   AF-A0A1R3TS72-F1
#
_cell.length_a   1.000
_cell.length_b   1.000
_cell.length_c   1.000
_cell.angle_alpha   90.00
_cell.angle_beta   90.00
_cell.angle_gamma   90.00
#
_symmetry.space_group_name_H-M   'P 1'
#
loop_
_entity.id
_entity.type
_entity.pdbx_description
1 polymer ?
#
loop_
_entity_poly.entity_id
_entity_poly.type
_entity_poly.pdbx_seq_one_letter_code
_entity_poly.pdbx_strand_id
1 'polypeptide(L)'
;MKIIRNNWQGFVFSAVGFFSLYHFYIFLQEGKVTEAGVVFSFAFLSFLYANLSRFKRFSGLGFEAELWEDKQKEAADLIARLENVVTIYTAEAVMSKITEGRFADKDRWTKVWTLYSALIDQHKALGQKIDFSDLKSRMDTYFLFDMCMSRFGIQGAIMSAHNQADAVIREEFGSPITDIEGHGRRLEQLRQIDTVTPELWAIAQRENLAAWLRNFAEHNAKKMKEYFGIEIPFDHQEMLDLARISLLWNHRPVPVTDETITLASRD
;
A
#
# COMPACT_ATOMS: atom_id res chain seq x y z
N MET A 1 -41.54 -7.45 -37.62
CA MET A 1 -41.81 -6.75 -36.34
C MET A 1 -42.16 -7.65 -35.13
N LYS A 2 -42.64 -8.89 -35.29
CA LYS A 2 -42.92 -9.79 -34.14
C LYS A 2 -41.70 -10.21 -33.29
N ILE A 3 -40.49 -10.23 -33.88
CA ILE A 3 -39.24 -10.60 -33.17
C ILE A 3 -38.80 -9.50 -32.19
N ILE A 4 -38.92 -8.23 -32.59
CA ILE A 4 -38.54 -7.07 -31.76
C ILE A 4 -39.47 -6.95 -30.54
N ARG A 5 -40.77 -7.21 -30.70
CA ARG A 5 -41.74 -7.11 -29.60
C ARG A 5 -41.54 -8.16 -28.50
N ASN A 6 -40.97 -9.33 -28.83
CA ASN A 6 -40.72 -10.40 -27.87
C ASN A 6 -39.34 -10.31 -27.18
N ASN A 7 -38.36 -9.60 -27.75
CA ASN A 7 -37.00 -9.48 -27.23
C ASN A 7 -36.58 -8.01 -26.95
N TRP A 8 -37.55 -7.11 -26.77
CA TRP A 8 -37.29 -5.68 -26.61
C TRP A 8 -36.38 -5.37 -25.42
N GLN A 9 -36.48 -6.14 -24.33
CA GLN A 9 -35.63 -6.02 -23.14
C GLN A 9 -34.16 -6.25 -23.47
N GLY A 10 -33.84 -7.33 -24.19
CA GLY A 10 -32.48 -7.63 -24.62
C GLY A 10 -31.90 -6.55 -25.53
N PHE A 11 -32.74 -5.97 -26.40
CA PHE A 11 -32.31 -4.85 -27.25
C PHE A 11 -32.02 -3.59 -26.43
N VAL A 12 -32.88 -3.24 -25.46
CA VAL A 12 -32.69 -2.08 -24.58
C VAL A 12 -31.44 -2.24 -23.73
N PHE A 13 -31.24 -3.40 -23.10
CA PHE A 13 -30.05 -3.66 -22.29
C PHE A 13 -28.78 -3.67 -23.13
N SER A 14 -28.78 -4.23 -24.35
CA SER A 14 -27.63 -4.11 -25.25
C SER A 14 -27.35 -2.67 -25.65
N ALA A 15 -28.38 -1.86 -25.94
CA ALA A 15 -28.20 -0.46 -26.31
C ALA A 15 -27.62 0.37 -25.16
N VAL A 16 -28.11 0.17 -23.93
CA VAL A 16 -27.54 0.78 -22.72
C VAL A 16 -26.10 0.31 -22.51
N GLY A 17 -25.83 -0.99 -22.71
CA GLY A 17 -24.48 -1.56 -22.62
C GLY A 17 -23.49 -0.88 -23.57
N PHE A 18 -23.85 -0.74 -24.84
CA PHE A 18 -23.01 -0.06 -25.83
C PHE A 18 -22.83 1.42 -25.53
N PHE A 19 -23.89 2.11 -25.06
CA PHE A 19 -23.80 3.51 -24.66
C PHE A 19 -22.83 3.71 -23.49
N SER A 20 -22.91 2.87 -22.47
CA SER A 20 -21.96 2.87 -21.37
C SER A 20 -20.54 2.55 -21.85
N LEU A 21 -20.35 1.55 -22.73
CA LEU A 21 -19.03 1.19 -23.25
C LEU A 21 -18.37 2.34 -24.06
N TYR A 22 -19.17 3.12 -24.78
CA TYR A 22 -18.72 4.34 -25.44
C TYR A 22 -18.22 5.40 -24.43
N HIS A 23 -18.98 5.64 -23.36
CA HIS A 23 -18.59 6.58 -22.31
C HIS A 23 -17.37 6.11 -21.51
N PHE A 24 -17.22 4.80 -21.30
CA PHE A 24 -16.01 4.21 -20.72
C PHE A 24 -14.78 4.62 -21.53
N TYR A 25 -14.84 4.50 -22.86
CA TYR A 25 -13.72 4.85 -23.73
C TYR A 25 -13.37 6.35 -23.64
N ILE A 26 -14.37 7.23 -23.57
CA ILE A 26 -14.17 8.68 -23.38
C ILE A 26 -13.48 8.96 -22.04
N PHE A 27 -13.98 8.42 -20.93
CA PHE A 27 -13.39 8.65 -19.62
C PHE A 27 -11.97 8.09 -19.50
N LEU A 28 -11.67 7.01 -20.22
CA LEU A 28 -10.33 6.45 -20.29
C LEU A 28 -9.36 7.37 -21.05
N GLN A 29 -9.82 8.03 -22.12
CA GLN A 29 -9.02 9.05 -22.82
C GLN A 29 -8.82 10.33 -21.99
N GLU A 30 -9.78 10.69 -21.14
CA GLU A 30 -9.67 11.84 -20.23
C GLU A 30 -8.83 11.56 -18.97
N GLY A 31 -8.29 10.34 -18.80
CA GLY A 31 -7.50 9.95 -17.62
C GLY A 31 -8.34 9.74 -16.35
N LYS A 32 -9.66 9.70 -16.47
CA LYS A 32 -10.61 9.51 -15.35
C LYS A 32 -10.86 8.03 -15.10
N VAL A 33 -9.86 7.36 -14.54
CA VAL A 33 -9.82 5.90 -14.39
C VAL A 33 -10.96 5.37 -13.51
N THR A 34 -11.29 6.09 -12.43
CA THR A 34 -12.36 5.69 -11.50
C THR A 34 -13.73 5.73 -12.16
N GLU A 35 -14.06 6.81 -12.86
CA GLU A 35 -15.31 7.00 -13.58
C GLU A 35 -15.42 6.03 -14.76
N ALA A 36 -14.32 5.80 -15.48
CA ALA A 36 -14.24 4.76 -16.51
C ALA A 36 -14.60 3.38 -15.93
N GLY A 37 -14.03 3.01 -14.78
CA GLY A 37 -14.33 1.73 -14.13
C GLY A 37 -15.80 1.55 -13.76
N VAL A 38 -16.44 2.60 -13.22
CA VAL A 38 -17.89 2.58 -12.89
C VAL A 38 -18.74 2.38 -14.14
N VAL A 39 -18.48 3.14 -15.20
CA VAL A 39 -19.25 3.06 -16.44
C VAL A 39 -19.05 1.73 -17.17
N PHE A 40 -17.83 1.17 -17.13
CA PHE A 40 -17.57 -0.17 -17.64
C PHE A 40 -18.39 -1.23 -16.91
N SER A 41 -18.51 -1.12 -15.58
CA SER A 41 -19.32 -2.05 -14.77
C SER A 41 -20.80 -2.01 -15.17
N PHE A 42 -21.36 -0.82 -15.44
CA PHE A 42 -22.71 -0.67 -15.97
C PHE A 42 -22.88 -1.25 -17.38
N ALA A 43 -21.88 -1.06 -18.25
CA ALA A 43 -21.88 -1.66 -19.58
C ALA A 43 -21.93 -3.20 -19.49
N PHE A 44 -21.07 -3.75 -18.65
CA PHE A 44 -20.94 -5.19 -18.42
C PHE A 44 -22.23 -5.81 -17.85
N LEU A 45 -22.81 -5.20 -16.80
CA LEU A 45 -24.08 -5.66 -16.22
C LEU A 45 -25.23 -5.59 -17.23
N SER A 46 -25.26 -4.55 -18.07
CA SER A 46 -26.27 -4.41 -19.11
C SER A 46 -26.18 -5.55 -20.15
N PHE A 47 -24.98 -5.93 -20.59
CA PHE A 47 -24.82 -7.09 -21.46
C PHE A 47 -25.19 -8.42 -20.78
N LEU A 48 -24.94 -8.53 -19.48
CA LEU A 48 -25.33 -9.69 -18.68
C LEU A 48 -26.86 -9.82 -18.64
N TYR A 49 -27.58 -8.74 -18.37
CA TYR A 49 -29.06 -8.71 -18.40
C TYR A 49 -29.65 -8.88 -19.79
N ALA A 50 -28.99 -8.36 -20.83
CA ALA A 50 -29.40 -8.57 -22.21
C ALA A 50 -29.44 -10.06 -22.56
N ASN A 51 -28.45 -10.83 -22.09
CA ASN A 51 -28.37 -12.27 -22.28
C ASN A 51 -29.25 -13.06 -21.30
N LEU A 52 -29.51 -12.54 -20.10
CA LEU A 52 -30.41 -13.15 -19.11
C LEU A 52 -31.86 -13.29 -19.61
N SER A 53 -32.31 -12.39 -20.51
CA SER A 53 -33.64 -12.49 -21.14
C SER A 53 -33.85 -13.75 -21.99
N ARG A 54 -32.78 -14.39 -22.49
CA ARG A 54 -32.85 -15.66 -23.23
C ARG A 54 -33.14 -16.87 -22.32
N PHE A 55 -32.99 -16.73 -21.00
CA PHE A 55 -33.14 -17.83 -20.05
C PHE A 55 -34.61 -18.21 -19.76
N LYS A 56 -35.57 -17.34 -20.07
CA LYS A 56 -36.99 -17.55 -19.69
C LYS A 56 -37.80 -18.46 -20.64
N ARG A 57 -37.21 -18.95 -21.74
CA ARG A 57 -37.95 -19.59 -22.87
C ARG A 57 -37.63 -21.06 -23.15
N PHE A 58 -36.74 -21.68 -22.38
CA PHE A 58 -36.38 -23.09 -22.51
C PHE A 58 -37.04 -23.88 -21.36
N SER A 59 -38.29 -24.30 -21.56
CA SER A 59 -39.03 -25.20 -20.66
C SER A 59 -39.59 -26.40 -21.46
N GLY A 60 -38.75 -27.37 -21.80
CA GLY A 60 -39.08 -28.54 -22.62
C GLY A 60 -38.13 -29.73 -22.47
N LEU A 61 -38.22 -30.43 -21.34
CA LEU A 61 -38.16 -31.90 -21.16
C LEU A 61 -36.91 -32.63 -21.72
N GLY A 62 -35.90 -32.86 -20.88
CA GLY A 62 -34.92 -33.95 -21.04
C GLY A 62 -33.53 -33.54 -21.54
N PHE A 63 -33.44 -32.61 -22.49
CA PHE A 63 -32.19 -31.90 -22.84
C PHE A 63 -31.81 -30.82 -21.81
N GLU A 64 -32.71 -30.52 -20.87
CA GLU A 64 -32.57 -29.45 -19.89
C GLU A 64 -31.61 -29.77 -18.76
N ALA A 65 -31.46 -31.02 -18.33
CA ALA A 65 -30.57 -31.34 -17.21
C ALA A 65 -29.08 -31.21 -17.60
N GLU A 66 -28.71 -31.74 -18.78
CA GLU A 66 -27.35 -31.66 -19.31
C GLU A 66 -26.97 -30.21 -19.66
N LEU A 67 -27.88 -29.48 -20.32
CA LEU A 67 -27.66 -28.07 -20.66
C LEU A 67 -27.75 -27.15 -19.43
N TRP A 68 -28.42 -27.58 -18.35
CA TRP A 68 -28.50 -26.85 -17.08
C TRP A 68 -27.22 -27.04 -16.26
N GLU A 69 -26.67 -28.25 -16.20
CA GLU A 69 -25.34 -28.47 -15.60
C GLU A 69 -24.26 -27.69 -16.34
N ASP A 70 -24.23 -27.73 -17.68
CA ASP A 70 -23.25 -26.98 -18.45
C ASP A 70 -23.42 -25.47 -18.30
N LYS A 71 -24.65 -24.98 -18.17
CA LYS A 71 -24.92 -23.55 -17.88
C LYS A 71 -24.60 -23.15 -16.45
N GLN A 72 -24.80 -24.04 -15.48
CA GLN A 72 -24.37 -23.80 -14.11
C GLN A 72 -22.84 -23.73 -14.04
N LYS A 73 -22.14 -24.60 -14.78
CA LYS A 73 -20.67 -24.54 -14.93
C LYS A 73 -20.25 -23.24 -15.62
N GLU A 74 -20.88 -22.84 -16.71
CA GLU A 74 -20.55 -21.59 -17.41
C GLU A 74 -20.82 -20.35 -16.55
N ALA A 75 -21.93 -20.34 -15.79
CA ALA A 75 -22.23 -19.27 -14.84
C ALA A 75 -21.23 -19.24 -13.67
N ALA A 76 -20.85 -20.40 -13.13
CA ALA A 76 -19.83 -20.51 -12.09
C ALA A 76 -18.47 -20.02 -12.58
N ASP A 77 -18.08 -20.40 -13.81
CA ASP A 77 -16.87 -19.92 -14.48
C ASP A 77 -16.90 -18.39 -14.67
N LEU A 78 -18.06 -17.84 -15.05
CA LEU A 78 -18.22 -16.40 -15.24
C LEU A 78 -18.15 -15.64 -13.90
N ILE A 79 -18.75 -16.20 -12.83
CA ILE A 79 -18.62 -15.67 -11.47
C ILE A 79 -17.17 -15.71 -11.01
N ALA A 80 -16.46 -16.82 -11.20
CA ALA A 80 -15.05 -16.94 -10.82
C ALA A 80 -14.15 -15.94 -11.58
N ARG A 81 -14.41 -15.73 -12.88
CA ARG A 81 -13.71 -14.69 -13.66
C ARG A 81 -14.03 -13.28 -13.14
N LEU A 82 -15.27 -13.03 -12.76
CA LEU A 82 -15.67 -11.74 -12.20
C LEU A 82 -15.02 -11.49 -10.84
N GLU A 83 -14.97 -12.50 -9.96
CA GLU A 83 -14.26 -12.43 -8.68
C GLU A 83 -12.79 -12.04 -8.88
N ASN A 84 -12.10 -12.67 -9.83
CA ASN A 84 -10.71 -12.34 -10.14
C ASN A 84 -10.55 -10.89 -10.61
N VAL A 85 -11.41 -10.44 -11.54
CA VAL A 85 -11.33 -9.07 -12.09
C VAL A 85 -11.59 -8.03 -11.01
N VAL A 86 -12.64 -8.21 -10.20
CA VAL A 86 -12.96 -7.23 -9.14
C VAL A 86 -11.88 -7.25 -8.05
N THR A 87 -11.28 -8.40 -7.73
CA THR A 87 -10.13 -8.47 -6.80
C THR A 87 -8.96 -7.61 -7.28
N ILE A 88 -8.62 -7.68 -8.57
CA ILE A 88 -7.55 -6.86 -9.18
C ILE A 88 -7.89 -5.37 -9.08
N TYR A 89 -9.13 -4.99 -9.41
CA TYR A 89 -9.55 -3.58 -9.33
C TYR A 89 -9.60 -3.05 -7.90
N THR A 90 -10.05 -3.85 -6.94
CA THR A 90 -10.04 -3.51 -5.51
C THR A 90 -8.61 -3.29 -5.03
N ALA A 91 -7.69 -4.19 -5.38
CA ALA A 91 -6.27 -4.02 -5.05
C ALA A 91 -5.68 -2.76 -5.68
N GLU A 92 -5.96 -2.50 -6.96
CA GLU A 92 -5.46 -1.32 -7.67
C GLU A 92 -6.03 -0.01 -7.08
N ALA A 93 -7.32 0.05 -6.79
CA ALA A 93 -7.97 1.23 -6.21
C ALA A 93 -7.38 1.57 -4.83
N VAL A 94 -7.19 0.56 -3.97
CA VAL A 94 -6.61 0.74 -2.64
C VAL A 94 -5.13 1.14 -2.74
N MET A 95 -4.35 0.44 -3.56
CA MET A 95 -2.92 0.70 -3.71
C MET A 95 -2.65 2.06 -4.35
N SER A 96 -3.42 2.43 -5.38
CA SER A 96 -3.37 3.74 -6.00
C SER A 96 -3.58 4.83 -4.94
N LYS A 97 -4.60 4.68 -4.08
CA LYS A 97 -4.86 5.62 -2.98
C LYS A 97 -3.74 5.73 -1.96
N ILE A 98 -3.05 4.62 -1.67
CA ILE A 98 -1.89 4.60 -0.76
C ILE A 98 -0.69 5.34 -1.37
N THR A 99 -0.45 5.12 -2.67
CA THR A 99 0.70 5.69 -3.39
C THR A 99 0.48 7.14 -3.84
N GLU A 100 -0.77 7.55 -4.03
CA GLU A 100 -1.15 8.92 -4.37
C GLU A 100 -0.86 9.87 -3.20
N GLY A 101 -0.07 10.92 -3.45
CA GLY A 101 0.10 12.02 -2.49
C GLY A 101 0.72 11.62 -1.14
N ARG A 102 1.63 10.64 -1.10
CA ARG A 102 2.22 10.02 0.12
C ARG A 102 2.78 10.99 1.18
N PHE A 103 2.97 12.26 0.87
CA PHE A 103 3.72 13.20 1.72
C PHE A 103 2.88 14.28 2.44
N ALA A 104 1.54 14.32 2.33
CA ALA A 104 0.82 15.57 2.64
C ALA A 104 -0.51 15.55 3.45
N ASP A 105 -1.00 14.44 4.03
CA ASP A 105 -2.28 14.51 4.78
C ASP A 105 -2.37 13.53 5.97
N LYS A 106 -2.74 14.05 7.16
CA LYS A 106 -2.99 13.28 8.40
C LYS A 106 -4.21 12.36 8.26
N ASP A 107 -5.23 12.80 7.54
CA ASP A 107 -6.47 12.03 7.36
C ASP A 107 -6.35 10.95 6.27
N ARG A 108 -5.19 10.82 5.62
CA ARG A 108 -5.00 9.89 4.51
C ARG A 108 -5.21 8.44 4.92
N TRP A 109 -4.60 7.99 6.02
CA TRP A 109 -4.69 6.59 6.43
C TRP A 109 -6.11 6.22 6.86
N THR A 110 -6.84 7.13 7.51
CA THR A 110 -8.26 6.96 7.83
C THR A 110 -9.09 6.72 6.55
N LYS A 111 -8.88 7.54 5.52
CA LYS A 111 -9.57 7.40 4.22
C LYS A 111 -9.20 6.08 3.52
N VAL A 112 -7.93 5.69 3.52
CA VAL A 112 -7.44 4.43 2.95
C VAL A 112 -8.08 3.22 3.63
N TRP A 113 -8.07 3.19 4.97
CA TRP A 113 -8.64 2.07 5.73
C TRP A 113 -10.16 2.00 5.60
N THR A 114 -10.83 3.15 5.51
CA THR A 114 -12.26 3.23 5.23
C THR A 114 -12.59 2.66 3.85
N LEU A 115 -11.82 3.05 2.82
CA LEU A 115 -11.99 2.52 1.47
C LEU A 115 -11.80 1.00 1.42
N TYR A 116 -10.71 0.50 2.02
CA TYR A 116 -10.43 -0.93 2.08
C TYR A 116 -11.55 -1.71 2.77
N SER A 117 -12.01 -1.24 3.94
CA SER A 117 -13.09 -1.89 4.69
C SER A 117 -14.39 -1.90 3.90
N ALA A 118 -14.75 -0.76 3.29
CA ALA A 118 -15.94 -0.65 2.46
C ALA A 118 -15.92 -1.60 1.26
N LEU A 119 -14.77 -1.76 0.58
CA LEU A 119 -14.63 -2.71 -0.54
C LEU A 119 -14.77 -4.15 -0.07
N ILE A 120 -14.14 -4.53 1.04
CA ILE A 120 -14.27 -5.88 1.61
C ILE A 120 -15.72 -6.18 1.99
N ASP A 121 -16.40 -5.24 2.62
CA ASP A 121 -17.78 -5.44 3.06
C ASP A 121 -18.73 -5.56 1.86
N GLN A 122 -18.50 -4.81 0.78
CA GLN A 122 -19.24 -4.99 -0.48
C GLN A 122 -19.01 -6.36 -1.10
N HIS A 123 -17.77 -6.86 -1.15
CA HIS A 123 -17.48 -8.20 -1.63
C HIS A 123 -18.17 -9.29 -0.80
N LYS A 124 -18.16 -9.16 0.54
CA LYS A 124 -18.89 -10.06 1.44
C LYS A 124 -20.39 -10.00 1.22
N ALA A 125 -20.96 -8.80 1.06
CA ALA A 125 -22.38 -8.60 0.81
C ALA A 125 -22.85 -9.25 -0.52
N LEU A 126 -21.95 -9.29 -1.51
CA LEU A 126 -22.16 -10.00 -2.79
C LEU A 126 -21.96 -11.52 -2.68
N GLY A 127 -21.62 -12.05 -1.50
CA GLY A 127 -21.38 -13.47 -1.26
C GLY A 127 -20.03 -13.97 -1.79
N GLN A 128 -19.14 -13.07 -2.22
CA GLN A 128 -17.83 -13.40 -2.76
C GLN A 128 -16.86 -13.70 -1.62
N LYS A 129 -16.20 -14.85 -1.69
CA LYS A 129 -15.20 -15.29 -0.69
C LYS A 129 -13.79 -15.03 -1.20
N ILE A 130 -13.48 -13.76 -1.43
CA ILE A 130 -12.15 -13.34 -1.90
C ILE A 130 -11.20 -13.19 -0.71
N ASP A 131 -9.98 -13.71 -0.87
CA ASP A 131 -8.90 -13.51 0.10
C ASP A 131 -8.15 -12.20 -0.20
N PHE A 132 -8.22 -11.24 0.73
CA PHE A 132 -7.50 -9.96 0.65
C PHE A 132 -6.25 -9.92 1.54
N SER A 133 -5.74 -11.08 1.98
CA SER A 133 -4.55 -11.19 2.85
C SER A 133 -3.31 -10.54 2.24
N ASP A 134 -3.02 -10.77 0.96
CA ASP A 134 -1.88 -10.15 0.25
C ASP A 134 -2.02 -8.62 0.18
N LEU A 135 -3.21 -8.15 -0.20
CA LEU A 135 -3.50 -6.72 -0.22
C LEU A 135 -3.29 -6.10 1.17
N LYS A 136 -3.82 -6.71 2.23
CA LYS A 136 -3.62 -6.25 3.61
C LYS A 136 -2.15 -6.21 4.00
N SER A 137 -1.39 -7.24 3.65
CA SER A 137 0.05 -7.31 3.94
C SER A 137 0.83 -6.18 3.25
N ARG A 138 0.50 -5.89 1.99
CA ARG A 138 1.08 -4.77 1.25
C ARG A 138 0.69 -3.43 1.89
N MET A 139 -0.58 -3.23 2.22
CA MET A 139 -1.04 -2.03 2.93
C MET A 139 -0.32 -1.82 4.25
N ASP A 140 -0.19 -2.87 5.07
CA ASP A 140 0.50 -2.83 6.36
C ASP A 140 1.97 -2.46 6.21
N THR A 141 2.61 -2.91 5.14
CA THR A 141 4.00 -2.53 4.82
C THR A 141 4.14 -1.03 4.55
N TYR A 142 3.23 -0.45 3.77
CA TYR A 142 3.21 1.00 3.55
C TYR A 142 2.87 1.76 4.83
N PHE A 143 1.93 1.27 5.63
CA PHE A 143 1.49 1.90 6.86
C PHE A 143 2.63 1.99 7.88
N LEU A 144 3.29 0.86 8.14
CA LEU A 144 4.45 0.79 9.04
C LEU A 144 5.64 1.58 8.51
N PHE A 145 5.87 1.59 7.19
CA PHE A 145 6.91 2.44 6.61
C PHE A 145 6.62 3.91 6.86
N ASP A 146 5.40 4.39 6.59
CA ASP A 146 5.06 5.80 6.78
C ASP A 146 5.16 6.23 8.25
N MET A 147 4.82 5.34 9.21
CA MET A 147 5.08 5.54 10.65
C MET A 147 6.57 5.70 10.97
N CYS A 148 7.44 4.89 10.36
CA CYS A 148 8.90 5.01 10.58
C CYS A 148 9.43 6.32 10.00
N MET A 149 8.93 6.72 8.84
CA MET A 149 9.40 7.91 8.15
C MET A 149 8.94 9.21 8.82
N SER A 150 8.06 9.22 9.82
CA SER A 150 7.81 10.43 10.60
C SER A 150 8.91 10.72 11.62
N ARG A 151 9.87 9.80 11.79
CA ARG A 151 10.94 9.83 12.80
C ARG A 151 12.31 10.13 12.19
N PHE A 152 12.37 11.17 11.36
CA PHE A 152 13.61 11.64 10.72
C PHE A 152 14.62 12.26 11.70
N GLY A 153 14.21 12.56 12.94
CA GLY A 153 15.06 13.17 13.97
C GLY A 153 16.34 12.38 14.24
N ILE A 154 16.27 11.04 14.19
CA ILE A 154 17.40 10.14 14.40
C ILE A 154 18.55 10.40 13.41
N GLN A 155 18.25 10.51 12.12
CA GLN A 155 19.29 10.73 11.11
C GLN A 155 19.91 12.13 11.27
N GLY A 156 19.08 13.13 11.57
CA GLY A 156 19.55 14.48 11.88
C GLY A 156 20.49 14.51 13.08
N ALA A 157 20.16 13.79 14.15
CA ALA A 157 20.98 13.69 15.36
C ALA A 157 22.33 13.01 15.09
N ILE A 158 22.34 11.91 14.32
CA ILE A 158 23.58 11.23 13.92
C ILE A 158 24.46 12.13 13.06
N MET A 159 23.88 12.83 12.09
CA MET A 159 24.61 13.76 11.23
C MET A 159 25.20 14.93 12.04
N SER A 160 24.43 15.48 12.99
CA SER A 160 24.92 16.52 13.91
C SER A 160 26.11 16.03 14.73
N ALA A 161 26.01 14.84 15.32
CA ALA A 161 27.10 14.25 16.09
C ALA A 161 28.33 13.94 15.22
N HIS A 162 28.13 13.50 13.97
CA HIS A 162 29.21 13.29 13.01
C HIS A 162 29.96 14.60 12.70
N ASN A 163 29.23 15.70 12.51
CA ASN A 163 29.84 17.02 12.32
C ASN A 163 30.61 17.50 13.57
N GLN A 164 30.12 17.18 14.77
CA GLN A 164 30.84 17.47 16.02
C GLN A 164 32.13 16.65 16.12
N ALA A 165 32.08 15.36 15.79
CA ALA A 165 33.27 14.51 15.77
C ALA A 165 34.31 15.02 14.75
N ASP A 166 33.89 15.43 13.56
CA ASP A 166 34.78 16.05 12.58
C ASP A 166 35.44 17.34 13.12
N ALA A 167 34.68 18.17 13.84
CA ALA A 167 35.23 19.36 14.50
C ALA A 167 36.27 19.01 15.58
N VAL A 168 36.02 17.97 16.40
CA VAL A 168 36.97 17.47 17.40
C VAL A 168 38.27 17.00 16.73
N ILE A 169 38.19 16.28 15.61
CA ILE A 169 39.37 15.85 14.86
C ILE A 169 40.16 17.06 14.34
N ARG A 170 39.48 18.06 13.77
CA ARG A 170 40.14 19.28 13.28
C ARG A 170 40.83 20.07 14.40
N GLU A 171 40.24 20.12 15.59
CA GLU A 171 40.84 20.77 16.76
C GLU A 171 42.05 19.99 17.29
N GLU A 172 41.98 18.65 17.33
CA GLU A 172 43.04 17.77 17.82
C GLU A 172 44.32 17.86 16.95
N PHE A 173 44.18 17.90 15.62
CA PHE A 173 45.34 17.86 14.70
C PHE A 173 45.72 19.20 14.07
N GLY A 174 44.81 20.19 14.07
CA GLY A 174 45.04 21.53 13.53
C GLY A 174 45.36 21.57 12.02
N SER A 175 45.90 22.70 11.59
CA SER A 175 46.45 22.89 10.23
C SER A 175 47.69 23.76 10.30
N PRO A 176 48.88 23.29 9.86
CA PRO A 176 49.12 22.02 9.16
C PRO A 176 49.12 20.80 10.10
N ILE A 177 48.69 19.64 9.58
CA ILE A 177 48.67 18.36 10.30
C ILE A 177 50.10 17.85 10.48
N THR A 178 50.51 17.63 11.72
CA THR A 178 51.85 17.12 12.09
C THR A 178 51.86 15.61 12.32
N ASP A 179 50.79 15.05 12.88
CA ASP A 179 50.59 13.60 13.09
C ASP A 179 49.62 13.02 12.05
N ILE A 180 50.17 12.58 10.91
CA ILE A 180 49.39 12.02 9.80
C ILE A 180 48.75 10.68 10.18
N GLU A 181 49.43 9.85 10.97
CA GLU A 181 48.94 8.53 11.36
C GLU A 181 47.80 8.61 12.38
N GLY A 182 47.94 9.47 13.39
CA GLY A 182 46.87 9.77 14.34
C GLY A 182 45.62 10.32 13.63
N HIS A 183 45.80 11.31 12.77
CA HIS A 183 44.72 11.90 11.99
C HIS A 183 44.01 10.86 11.10
N GLY A 184 44.79 10.01 10.41
CA GLY A 184 44.25 8.92 9.59
C GLY A 184 43.41 7.92 10.39
N ARG A 185 43.88 7.52 11.58
CA ARG A 185 43.12 6.62 12.47
C ARG A 185 41.80 7.23 12.95
N ARG A 186 41.79 8.52 13.28
CA ARG A 186 40.57 9.23 13.69
C ARG A 186 39.56 9.37 12.56
N LEU A 187 40.01 9.69 11.36
CA LEU A 187 39.12 9.72 10.19
C LEU A 187 38.55 8.35 9.87
N GLU A 188 39.33 7.28 10.05
CA GLU A 188 38.82 5.92 9.87
C GLU A 188 37.77 5.56 10.93
N GLN A 189 37.97 5.95 12.19
CA GLN A 189 36.95 5.81 13.23
C GLN A 189 35.66 6.57 12.87
N LEU A 190 35.77 7.78 12.31
CA LEU A 190 34.63 8.57 11.88
C LEU A 190 33.89 7.92 10.70
N ARG A 191 34.61 7.35 9.73
CA ARG A 191 34.03 6.62 8.59
C ARG A 191 33.28 5.34 8.98
N GLN A 192 33.63 4.75 10.13
CA GLN A 192 32.91 3.60 10.67
C GLN A 192 31.57 3.97 11.31
N ILE A 193 31.22 5.26 11.38
CA ILE A 193 29.91 5.75 11.80
C ILE A 193 29.05 5.88 10.55
N ASP A 194 28.01 5.06 10.48
CA ASP A 194 27.15 4.97 9.31
C ASP A 194 26.23 6.20 9.27
N THR A 195 26.44 7.09 8.30
CA THR A 195 25.63 8.31 8.10
C THR A 195 24.60 8.18 6.98
N VAL A 196 24.80 7.22 6.09
CA VAL A 196 23.92 6.95 4.95
C VAL A 196 23.00 5.80 5.30
N THR A 197 21.71 6.11 5.38
CA THR A 197 20.68 5.10 5.52
C THR A 197 20.53 4.35 4.19
N PRO A 198 20.52 3.00 4.17
CA PRO A 198 20.25 2.23 2.95
C PRO A 198 18.84 2.54 2.42
N GLU A 199 18.46 1.95 1.28
CA GLU A 199 17.11 2.07 0.74
C GLU A 199 16.04 1.58 1.74
N LEU A 200 15.52 2.51 2.56
CA LEU A 200 14.61 2.22 3.69
C LEU A 200 13.36 1.47 3.25
N TRP A 201 12.89 1.76 2.03
CA TRP A 201 11.75 1.07 1.46
C TRP A 201 12.04 -0.41 1.22
N ALA A 202 13.23 -0.76 0.69
CA ALA A 202 13.63 -2.14 0.49
C ALA A 202 13.73 -2.89 1.82
N ILE A 203 14.18 -2.22 2.88
CA ILE A 203 14.19 -2.79 4.25
C ILE A 203 12.76 -3.04 4.72
N ALA A 204 11.85 -2.06 4.63
CA ALA A 204 10.47 -2.23 5.08
C ALA A 204 9.71 -3.36 4.36
N GLN A 205 10.05 -3.63 3.10
CA GLN A 205 9.47 -4.73 2.33
C GLN A 205 9.93 -6.12 2.81
N ARG A 206 11.13 -6.23 3.39
CA ARG A 206 11.76 -7.52 3.72
C ARG A 206 11.83 -7.78 5.22
N GLU A 207 11.94 -6.72 6.01
CA GLU A 207 12.34 -6.76 7.41
C GLU A 207 11.59 -5.72 8.24
N ASN A 208 11.82 -5.76 9.56
CA ASN A 208 11.26 -4.81 10.51
C ASN A 208 12.06 -3.50 10.49
N LEU A 209 11.65 -2.55 9.64
CA LEU A 209 12.32 -1.25 9.49
C LEU A 209 12.47 -0.50 10.82
N ALA A 210 11.47 -0.56 11.71
CA ALA A 210 11.53 0.15 12.99
C ALA A 210 12.61 -0.43 13.91
N ALA A 211 12.71 -1.76 13.98
CA ALA A 211 13.80 -2.43 14.70
C ALA A 211 15.16 -2.10 14.10
N TRP A 212 15.25 -2.08 12.76
CA TRP A 212 16.47 -1.72 12.05
C TRP A 212 16.91 -0.29 12.38
N LEU A 213 16.01 0.70 12.30
CA LEU A 213 16.30 2.10 12.63
C LEU A 213 16.76 2.28 14.06
N ARG A 214 16.12 1.56 14.99
CA ARG A 214 16.51 1.58 16.40
C ARG A 214 17.91 1.01 16.63
N ASN A 215 18.20 -0.16 16.05
CA ASN A 215 19.53 -0.77 16.13
C ASN A 215 20.59 0.13 15.48
N PHE A 216 20.26 0.75 14.35
CA PHE A 216 21.11 1.72 13.67
C PHE A 216 21.42 2.93 14.56
N ALA A 217 20.42 3.48 15.25
CA ALA A 217 20.59 4.58 16.20
C ALA A 217 21.48 4.18 17.39
N GLU A 218 21.18 3.05 18.04
CA GLU A 218 21.91 2.55 19.21
C GLU A 218 23.37 2.22 18.87
N HIS A 219 23.62 1.58 17.72
CA HIS A 219 24.95 1.25 17.23
C HIS A 219 25.81 2.49 16.97
N ASN A 220 25.26 3.48 16.26
CA ASN A 220 25.97 4.72 15.98
C ASN A 220 26.22 5.55 17.25
N ALA A 221 25.26 5.63 18.18
CA ALA A 221 25.48 6.31 19.46
C ALA A 221 26.56 5.65 20.30
N LYS A 222 26.60 4.31 20.32
CA LYS A 222 27.66 3.56 21.01
C LYS A 222 29.03 3.87 20.43
N LYS A 223 29.21 3.75 19.11
CA LYS A 223 30.49 4.06 18.44
C LYS A 223 30.90 5.51 18.64
N MET A 224 29.96 6.44 18.53
CA MET A 224 30.22 7.86 18.71
C MET A 224 30.74 8.17 20.12
N LYS A 225 30.12 7.56 21.15
CA LYS A 225 30.57 7.68 22.53
C LYS A 225 31.93 7.00 22.76
N GLU A 226 32.15 5.82 22.20
CA GLU A 226 33.41 5.07 22.35
C GLU A 226 34.61 5.75 21.66
N TYR A 227 34.42 6.27 20.44
CA TYR A 227 35.51 6.84 19.64
C TYR A 227 35.77 8.30 19.98
N PHE A 228 34.71 9.08 20.22
CA PHE A 228 34.80 10.54 20.33
C PHE A 228 34.29 11.09 21.66
N GLY A 229 33.73 10.25 22.54
CA GLY A 229 33.14 10.71 23.81
C GLY A 229 31.87 11.55 23.63
N ILE A 230 31.29 11.56 22.42
CA ILE A 230 30.11 12.37 22.09
C ILE A 230 28.84 11.52 22.33
N GLU A 231 27.92 12.04 23.14
CA GLU A 231 26.60 11.45 23.33
C GLU A 231 25.62 12.00 22.28
N ILE A 232 24.88 11.11 21.61
CA ILE A 232 23.86 11.52 20.64
C ILE A 232 22.52 11.67 21.37
N PRO A 233 21.94 12.88 21.44
CA PRO A 233 20.67 13.10 22.12
C PRO A 233 19.51 12.67 21.21
N PHE A 234 19.17 11.39 21.23
CA PHE A 234 17.94 10.92 20.58
C PHE A 234 16.72 11.37 21.38
N ASP A 235 15.66 11.74 20.66
CA ASP A 235 14.37 11.99 21.28
C ASP A 235 13.82 10.67 21.87
N HIS A 236 13.52 10.70 23.17
CA HIS A 236 13.08 9.50 23.88
C HIS A 236 11.74 8.98 23.35
N GLN A 237 10.84 9.87 22.95
CA GLN A 237 9.54 9.50 22.41
C GLN A 237 9.68 8.87 21.03
N GLU A 238 10.55 9.39 20.15
CA GLU A 238 10.84 8.76 18.86
C GLU A 238 11.35 7.32 19.01
N MET A 239 12.25 7.08 19.96
CA MET A 239 12.79 5.73 20.23
C MET A 239 11.74 4.78 20.81
N LEU A 240 10.85 5.28 21.68
CA LEU A 240 9.71 4.52 22.19
C LEU A 240 8.72 4.18 21.08
N ASP A 241 8.44 5.12 20.19
CA ASP A 241 7.54 4.92 19.06
C ASP A 241 8.09 3.88 18.09
N LEU A 242 9.39 3.92 17.77
CA LEU A 242 10.03 2.87 16.97
C LEU A 242 9.90 1.48 17.63
N ALA A 243 10.01 1.40 18.95
CA ALA A 243 9.79 0.15 19.66
C ALA A 243 8.33 -0.34 19.52
N ARG A 244 7.35 0.57 19.62
CA ARG A 244 5.93 0.26 19.40
C ARG A 244 5.66 -0.20 17.96
N ILE A 245 6.17 0.52 16.97
CA ILE A 245 6.03 0.18 15.55
C ILE A 245 6.68 -1.18 15.25
N SER A 246 7.82 -1.48 15.87
CA SER A 246 8.48 -2.77 15.75
C SER A 246 7.60 -3.92 16.27
N LEU A 247 6.90 -3.71 17.40
CA LEU A 247 5.94 -4.69 17.91
C LEU A 247 4.76 -4.87 16.96
N LEU A 248 4.22 -3.80 16.37
CA LEU A 248 3.14 -3.88 15.38
C LEU A 248 3.56 -4.71 14.15
N TRP A 249 4.81 -4.59 13.70
CA TRP A 249 5.34 -5.41 12.60
C TRP A 249 5.35 -6.91 12.95
N ASN A 250 5.70 -7.28 14.19
CA ASN A 250 5.72 -8.67 14.65
C ASN A 250 4.31 -9.26 14.83
N HIS A 251 3.29 -8.40 14.99
CA HIS A 251 1.90 -8.79 15.23
C HIS A 251 0.98 -8.50 14.03
N ARG A 252 1.50 -8.62 12.80
CA ARG A 252 0.69 -8.50 11.58
C ARG A 252 -0.43 -9.56 11.53
N PRO A 253 -1.62 -9.24 10.97
CA PRO A 253 -1.99 -7.96 10.35
C PRO A 253 -2.14 -6.83 11.36
N VAL A 254 -1.69 -5.63 10.99
CA VAL A 254 -1.67 -4.48 11.91
C VAL A 254 -3.10 -4.10 12.30
N PRO A 255 -3.42 -3.99 13.61
CA PRO A 255 -4.71 -3.52 14.07
C PRO A 255 -4.85 -2.02 13.77
N VAL A 256 -5.94 -1.64 13.12
CA VAL A 256 -6.23 -0.23 12.79
C VAL A 256 -7.03 0.38 13.93
N THR A 257 -6.36 1.20 14.72
CA THR A 257 -6.92 1.98 15.83
C THR A 257 -6.56 3.44 15.67
N ASP A 258 -7.28 4.34 16.35
CA ASP A 258 -6.95 5.77 16.35
C ASP A 258 -5.49 6.02 16.78
N GLU A 259 -5.00 5.29 17.78
CA GLU A 259 -3.60 5.37 18.23
C GLU A 259 -2.62 5.03 17.10
N THR A 260 -2.85 3.94 16.36
CA THR A 260 -1.99 3.58 15.23
C THR A 260 -2.09 4.57 14.06
N ILE A 261 -3.25 5.18 13.83
CA ILE A 261 -3.41 6.22 12.80
C ILE A 261 -2.65 7.49 13.21
N THR A 262 -2.72 7.88 14.48
CA THR A 262 -1.95 9.00 15.02
C THR A 262 -0.45 8.75 14.91
N LEU A 263 0.05 7.55 15.22
CA LEU A 263 1.46 7.19 15.04
C LEU A 263 1.94 7.31 13.58
N ALA A 264 1.06 7.09 12.60
CA ALA A 264 1.37 7.23 11.19
C ALA A 264 1.25 8.67 10.66
N SER A 265 0.68 9.57 11.46
CA SER A 265 0.50 10.97 11.10
C SER A 265 1.84 11.70 11.25
N ARG A 266 2.21 12.48 10.22
CA ARG A 266 3.31 13.43 10.32
C ARG A 266 2.72 14.73 10.83
N ASP A 267 3.10 15.12 12.04
CA ASP A 267 2.87 16.48 12.55
C ASP A 267 3.88 17.44 11.93
#